data_AF-T0SF86-F1
#
_entry.id   AF-T0SF86-F1
#
_cell.length_a   1.000
_cell.length_b   1.000
_cell.length_c   1.000
_cell.angle_alpha   90.00
_cell.angle_beta   90.00
_cell.angle_gamma   90.00
#
_symmetry.space_group_name_H-M   'P 1'
#
loop_
_entity.id
_entity.type
_entity.pdbx_description
1 polymer ?
#
loop_
_entity_poly.entity_id
_entity_poly.type
_entity_poly.pdbx_seq_one_letter_code
_entity_poly.pdbx_strand_id
1 'polypeptide(L)'
;MAADCVMAATSTSCSYHAAASKAKRVQFTTETTYYFDVAYGGSALPSESGPPIGLAPNHCHRTTAAVAASATKRRHVRKFDHLERIELLKAADYHVKEIAQFCFEAMDVRNSRKDTRARLDKIRRRAAARRVLLRHRPRMMQPLMRESDSSDTYSSEEDNDDSSSDSSDDDMDA
;
A
#
# COMPACT_ATOMS: atom_id res chain seq x y z
N MET A 1 -85.85 35.17 -10.11
CA MET A 1 -85.48 35.69 -8.78
C MET A 1 -84.01 35.39 -8.57
N ALA A 2 -83.19 36.43 -8.66
CA ALA A 2 -81.79 36.43 -8.26
C ALA A 2 -81.69 36.79 -6.78
N ALA A 3 -80.70 36.23 -6.08
CA ALA A 3 -80.06 36.64 -4.82
C ALA A 3 -79.46 35.38 -4.18
N ASP A 4 -78.24 35.30 -3.66
CA ASP A 4 -77.10 36.21 -3.59
C ASP A 4 -75.87 35.31 -3.42
N CYS A 5 -74.81 35.57 -4.18
CA CYS A 5 -73.54 34.90 -4.03
C CYS A 5 -72.70 35.71 -3.04
N VAL A 6 -72.70 35.33 -1.77
CA VAL A 6 -71.82 35.94 -0.77
C VAL A 6 -70.43 35.29 -0.85
N MET A 7 -69.48 36.08 -1.33
CA MET A 7 -68.05 35.80 -1.32
C MET A 7 -67.53 35.63 0.11
N ALA A 8 -67.13 34.41 0.47
CA ALA A 8 -66.23 34.18 1.61
C ALA A 8 -64.84 33.82 1.07
N ALA A 9 -64.02 34.85 0.87
CA ALA A 9 -62.59 34.70 0.60
C ALA A 9 -61.92 34.12 1.86
N THR A 10 -61.73 32.81 1.88
CA THR A 10 -60.80 32.19 2.82
C THR A 10 -59.44 32.12 2.13
N SER A 11 -58.56 33.04 2.53
CA SER A 11 -57.15 33.01 2.19
C SER A 11 -56.57 31.69 2.67
N THR A 12 -56.49 30.72 1.76
CA THR A 12 -55.74 29.49 1.98
C THR A 12 -54.27 29.89 1.94
N SER A 13 -53.71 30.12 3.13
CA SER A 13 -52.27 30.25 3.31
C SER A 13 -51.61 29.00 2.75
N CYS A 14 -50.93 29.10 1.61
CA CYS A 14 -50.04 28.06 1.14
C CYS A 14 -48.91 27.93 2.16
N SER A 15 -48.99 26.94 3.05
CA SER A 15 -47.84 26.51 3.82
C SER A 15 -46.86 25.89 2.84
N TYR A 16 -45.80 26.64 2.53
CA TYR A 16 -44.60 26.09 1.91
C TYR A 16 -44.00 25.10 2.90
N HIS A 17 -44.41 23.84 2.83
CA HIS A 17 -43.63 22.75 3.38
C HIS A 17 -42.35 22.70 2.56
N ALA A 18 -41.31 23.35 3.05
CA ALA A 18 -39.94 23.11 2.62
C ALA A 18 -39.65 21.63 2.90
N ALA A 19 -39.96 20.77 1.93
CA ALA A 19 -39.67 19.36 1.98
C ALA A 19 -38.15 19.25 2.05
N ALA A 20 -37.63 19.01 3.26
CA ALA A 20 -36.23 18.69 3.47
C ALA A 20 -35.87 17.57 2.50
N SER A 21 -35.04 17.88 1.49
CA SER A 21 -34.65 16.90 0.48
C SER A 21 -33.97 15.74 1.21
N LYS A 22 -34.65 14.59 1.31
CA LYS A 22 -34.08 13.41 1.98
C LYS A 22 -32.73 13.14 1.34
N ALA A 23 -31.67 13.20 2.15
CA ALA A 23 -30.33 12.85 1.69
C ALA A 23 -30.39 11.43 1.13
N LYS A 24 -30.03 11.27 -0.15
CA LYS A 24 -29.95 9.96 -0.80
C LYS A 24 -28.87 9.16 -0.07
N ARG A 25 -29.20 7.94 0.36
CA ARG A 25 -28.28 7.04 1.05
C ARG A 25 -28.15 5.75 0.27
N VAL A 26 -26.91 5.26 0.17
CA VAL A 26 -26.59 3.96 -0.39
C VAL A 26 -26.43 2.98 0.76
N GLN A 27 -27.03 1.80 0.64
CA GLN A 27 -26.87 0.69 1.57
C GLN A 27 -26.48 -0.56 0.78
N PHE A 28 -25.48 -1.28 1.27
CA PHE A 28 -25.15 -2.61 0.77
C PHE A 28 -26.05 -3.63 1.48
N THR A 29 -26.76 -4.43 0.69
CA THR A 29 -27.69 -5.45 1.20
C THR A 29 -27.13 -6.85 1.08
N THR A 30 -26.17 -7.07 0.19
CA THR A 30 -25.67 -8.39 -0.19
C THR A 30 -24.15 -8.39 -0.23
N GLU A 31 -23.54 -9.41 0.37
CA GLU A 31 -22.13 -9.71 0.24
C GLU A 31 -21.94 -10.97 -0.63
N THR A 32 -20.93 -10.93 -1.50
CA THR A 32 -20.50 -12.11 -2.26
C THR A 32 -19.07 -12.44 -1.86
N THR A 33 -18.86 -13.62 -1.29
CA THR A 33 -17.54 -14.10 -0.88
C THR A 33 -17.03 -15.11 -1.90
N TYR A 34 -15.81 -14.89 -2.38
CA TYR A 34 -15.11 -15.79 -3.28
C TYR A 34 -13.98 -16.48 -2.52
N TYR A 35 -13.88 -17.79 -2.65
CA TYR A 35 -12.87 -18.61 -2.00
C TYR A 35 -11.88 -19.08 -3.06
N PHE A 36 -10.60 -19.03 -2.73
CA PHE A 36 -9.51 -19.38 -3.62
C PHE A 36 -8.59 -20.34 -2.90
N ASP A 37 -8.06 -21.31 -3.65
CA ASP A 37 -7.02 -22.19 -3.15
C ASP A 37 -5.70 -21.41 -3.01
N VAL A 38 -4.78 -21.96 -2.22
CA VAL A 38 -3.44 -21.39 -2.06
C VAL A 38 -2.63 -21.66 -3.33
N ALA A 39 -1.92 -20.64 -3.80
CA ALA A 39 -1.00 -20.76 -4.93
C ALA A 39 0.25 -19.91 -4.72
N TYR A 40 1.24 -20.07 -5.59
CA TYR A 40 2.36 -19.13 -5.67
C TYR A 40 1.88 -17.73 -6.06
N GLY A 41 2.39 -16.70 -5.36
CA GLY A 41 2.01 -15.31 -5.62
C GLY A 41 3.19 -14.35 -5.51
N GLY A 42 4.00 -14.22 -6.57
CA GLY A 42 5.25 -13.45 -6.57
C GLY A 42 5.18 -11.98 -6.13
N SER A 43 3.99 -11.37 -6.09
CA SER A 43 3.80 -10.01 -5.55
C SER A 43 3.72 -9.96 -4.02
N ALA A 44 3.29 -11.06 -3.37
CA ALA A 44 3.08 -11.18 -1.93
C ALA A 44 4.37 -11.60 -1.19
N LEU A 45 5.41 -10.81 -1.39
CA LEU A 45 6.74 -11.07 -0.84
C LEU A 45 6.74 -10.93 0.70
N PRO A 46 7.11 -12.00 1.44
CA PRO A 46 7.27 -11.91 2.88
C PRO A 46 8.48 -11.03 3.23
N SER A 47 8.44 -10.35 4.37
CA SER A 47 9.54 -9.49 4.81
C SER A 47 10.80 -10.28 5.21
N GLU A 48 10.63 -11.44 5.83
CA GLU A 48 11.70 -12.18 6.51
C GLU A 48 12.32 -13.29 5.65
N SER A 49 11.56 -14.31 5.27
CA SER A 49 12.05 -15.44 4.47
C SER A 49 10.90 -16.27 3.91
N GLY A 50 11.25 -17.22 3.04
CA GLY A 50 10.34 -18.22 2.48
C GLY A 50 9.69 -17.80 1.17
N PRO A 51 8.99 -18.75 0.53
CA PRO A 51 8.38 -18.54 -0.77
C PRO A 51 7.19 -17.58 -0.65
N PRO A 52 6.91 -16.77 -1.67
CA PRO A 52 5.73 -15.93 -1.71
C PRO A 52 4.48 -16.80 -1.96
N ILE A 53 3.45 -16.63 -1.13
CA ILE A 53 2.17 -17.33 -1.24
C ILE A 53 1.08 -16.32 -1.56
N GLY A 54 0.12 -16.74 -2.35
CA GLY A 54 -1.03 -15.96 -2.76
C GLY A 54 -2.25 -16.84 -2.96
N LEU A 55 -3.19 -16.31 -3.73
CA LEU A 55 -4.42 -16.97 -4.10
C LEU A 55 -4.30 -17.50 -5.53
N ALA A 56 -4.92 -18.64 -5.80
CA ALA A 56 -5.04 -19.18 -7.14
C ALA A 56 -5.72 -18.17 -8.09
N PRO A 57 -5.43 -18.20 -9.39
CA PRO A 57 -6.05 -17.29 -10.36
C PRO A 57 -7.58 -17.41 -10.43
N ASN A 58 -8.10 -18.60 -10.16
CA ASN A 58 -9.52 -18.93 -10.23
C ASN A 58 -10.05 -19.26 -8.82
N HIS A 59 -11.28 -18.85 -8.54
CA HIS A 59 -11.97 -19.19 -7.30
C HIS A 59 -12.51 -20.63 -7.38
N CYS A 60 -12.42 -21.37 -6.28
CA CYS A 60 -12.96 -22.72 -6.16
C CYS A 60 -14.41 -22.72 -5.63
N HIS A 61 -14.81 -21.67 -4.92
CA HIS A 61 -16.15 -21.56 -4.35
C HIS A 61 -16.64 -20.11 -4.28
N ARG A 62 -17.96 -19.93 -4.28
CA ARG A 62 -18.61 -18.61 -4.17
C ARG A 62 -19.87 -18.72 -3.32
N THR A 63 -20.00 -17.85 -2.33
CA THR A 63 -21.21 -17.71 -1.52
C THR A 63 -21.78 -16.31 -1.63
N THR A 64 -23.09 -16.19 -1.50
CA THR A 64 -23.80 -14.91 -1.49
C THR A 64 -24.75 -14.89 -0.31
N ALA A 65 -24.66 -13.87 0.53
CA ALA A 65 -25.45 -13.74 1.74
C ALA A 65 -25.92 -12.29 1.94
N ALA A 66 -26.95 -12.10 2.76
CA ALA A 66 -27.37 -10.76 3.17
C ALA A 66 -26.31 -10.15 4.11
N VAL A 67 -25.99 -8.88 3.92
CA VAL A 67 -25.02 -8.16 4.76
C VAL A 67 -25.59 -8.08 6.18
N ALA A 68 -25.02 -8.85 7.10
CA ALA A 68 -25.35 -8.74 8.51
C ALA A 68 -24.87 -7.38 9.05
N ALA A 69 -25.61 -6.82 10.00
CA ALA A 69 -25.16 -5.64 10.75
C ALA A 69 -23.97 -6.02 11.62
N SER A 70 -22.77 -6.03 11.03
CA SER A 70 -21.57 -6.57 11.64
C SER A 70 -20.91 -5.53 12.56
N ALA A 71 -21.02 -5.75 13.87
CA ALA A 71 -20.24 -5.06 14.90
C ALA A 71 -18.92 -5.80 15.18
N THR A 72 -18.19 -6.23 14.14
CA THR A 72 -16.96 -6.99 14.36
C THR A 72 -15.82 -6.12 14.88
N LYS A 73 -15.27 -6.51 16.04
CA LYS A 73 -14.01 -5.97 16.56
C LYS A 73 -12.89 -6.15 15.54
N ARG A 74 -12.02 -5.14 15.41
CA ARG A 74 -10.80 -5.22 14.59
C ARG A 74 -9.93 -6.37 15.13
N ARG A 75 -9.71 -7.39 14.31
CA ARG A 75 -8.78 -8.50 14.60
C ARG A 75 -7.53 -8.35 13.74
N HIS A 76 -6.40 -8.79 14.26
CA HIS A 76 -5.17 -8.90 13.47
C HIS A 76 -5.21 -10.21 12.68
N VAL A 77 -4.79 -10.15 11.42
CA VAL A 77 -4.66 -11.35 10.58
C VAL A 77 -3.37 -12.08 10.96
N ARG A 78 -3.46 -13.40 11.11
CA ARG A 78 -2.30 -14.26 11.40
C ARG A 78 -1.31 -14.21 10.24
N LYS A 79 -0.02 -14.16 10.54
CA LYS A 79 1.06 -14.30 9.55
C LYS A 79 1.56 -15.74 9.54
N PHE A 80 1.93 -16.22 8.37
CA PHE A 80 2.55 -17.53 8.19
C PHE A 80 4.07 -17.41 8.25
N ASP A 81 4.72 -18.31 8.98
CA ASP A 81 6.18 -18.46 9.03
C ASP A 81 6.70 -19.14 7.75
N HIS A 82 8.00 -19.03 7.46
CA HIS A 82 8.65 -19.57 6.28
C HIS A 82 8.40 -21.08 6.08
N LEU A 83 8.42 -21.88 7.14
CA LEU A 83 8.13 -23.32 7.07
C LEU A 83 6.67 -23.60 6.73
N GLU A 84 5.74 -22.92 7.41
CA GLU A 84 4.30 -23.04 7.14
C GLU A 84 3.99 -22.70 5.67
N ARG A 85 4.69 -21.72 5.10
CA ARG A 85 4.51 -21.33 3.69
C ARG A 85 5.00 -22.41 2.73
N ILE A 86 6.10 -23.10 3.06
CA ILE A 86 6.59 -24.25 2.29
C ILE A 86 5.59 -25.39 2.38
N GLU A 87 5.04 -25.67 3.56
CA GLU A 87 4.01 -26.70 3.76
C GLU A 87 2.73 -26.40 2.98
N LEU A 88 2.27 -25.14 2.98
CA LEU A 88 1.12 -24.72 2.20
C LEU A 88 1.32 -24.93 0.69
N LEU A 89 2.51 -24.64 0.16
CA LEU A 89 2.81 -24.86 -1.26
C LEU A 89 2.98 -26.35 -1.58
N LYS A 90 3.57 -27.15 -0.69
CA LYS A 90 3.61 -28.61 -0.85
C LYS A 90 2.21 -29.21 -0.88
N ALA A 91 1.30 -28.72 -0.02
CA ALA A 91 -0.10 -29.15 0.02
C ALA A 91 -0.90 -28.71 -1.22
N ALA A 92 -0.41 -27.69 -1.93
CA ALA A 92 -0.95 -27.24 -3.22
C ALA A 92 -0.21 -27.88 -4.42
N ASP A 93 0.43 -29.03 -4.22
CA ASP A 93 1.10 -29.85 -5.24
C ASP A 93 2.29 -29.17 -5.97
N TYR A 94 2.90 -28.14 -5.36
CA TYR A 94 4.15 -27.58 -5.90
C TYR A 94 5.34 -28.48 -5.57
N HIS A 95 6.22 -28.67 -6.56
CA HIS A 95 7.40 -29.49 -6.36
C HIS A 95 8.45 -28.74 -5.52
N VAL A 96 9.18 -29.46 -4.65
CA VAL A 96 10.17 -28.86 -3.73
C VAL A 96 11.23 -28.01 -4.47
N LYS A 97 11.63 -28.45 -5.67
CA LYS A 97 12.56 -27.68 -6.54
C LYS A 97 11.97 -26.32 -6.97
N GLU A 98 10.69 -26.26 -7.29
CA GLU A 98 10.01 -25.01 -7.65
C GLU A 98 9.90 -24.08 -6.44
N ILE A 99 9.56 -24.65 -5.28
CA ILE A 99 9.50 -23.90 -4.02
C ILE A 99 10.86 -23.28 -3.68
N ALA A 100 11.96 -24.01 -3.89
CA ALA A 100 13.31 -23.48 -3.72
C ALA A 100 13.59 -22.32 -4.69
N GLN A 101 13.21 -22.46 -5.96
CA GLN A 101 13.33 -21.39 -6.96
C GLN A 101 12.55 -20.14 -6.53
N PHE A 102 11.32 -20.29 -6.05
CA PHE A 102 10.51 -19.19 -5.53
C PHE A 102 11.16 -18.47 -4.35
N CYS A 103 11.88 -19.20 -3.48
CA CYS A 103 12.64 -18.60 -2.39
C CYS A 103 13.80 -17.72 -2.90
N PHE A 104 14.53 -18.19 -3.91
CA PHE A 104 15.63 -17.42 -4.51
C PHE A 104 15.12 -16.16 -5.21
N GLU A 105 14.07 -16.27 -6.03
CA GLU A 105 13.43 -15.10 -6.66
C GLU A 105 12.95 -14.08 -5.61
N ALA A 106 12.36 -14.57 -4.51
CA ALA A 106 11.93 -13.71 -3.43
C ALA A 106 13.10 -13.03 -2.69
N MET A 107 14.27 -13.66 -2.61
CA MET A 107 15.48 -13.02 -2.09
C MET A 107 15.95 -11.89 -3.02
N ASP A 108 16.02 -12.16 -4.32
CA ASP A 108 16.49 -11.20 -5.32
C ASP A 108 15.61 -9.94 -5.35
N VAL A 109 14.29 -10.11 -5.37
CA VAL A 109 13.37 -8.97 -5.37
C VAL A 109 13.47 -8.17 -4.06
N ARG A 110 13.72 -8.83 -2.92
CA ARG A 110 13.91 -8.13 -1.64
C ARG A 110 15.18 -7.31 -1.62
N ASN A 111 16.27 -7.85 -2.13
CA ASN A 111 17.55 -7.13 -2.23
C ASN A 111 17.40 -5.93 -3.16
N SER A 112 16.85 -6.14 -4.36
CA SER A 112 16.56 -5.04 -5.31
C SER A 112 15.69 -3.93 -4.70
N ARG A 113 14.65 -4.30 -3.92
CA ARG A 113 13.81 -3.32 -3.21
C ARG A 113 14.55 -2.58 -2.11
N LYS A 114 15.45 -3.25 -1.37
CA LYS A 114 16.27 -2.60 -0.34
C LYS A 114 17.21 -1.57 -0.97
N ASP A 115 17.86 -1.92 -2.07
CA ASP A 115 18.80 -1.03 -2.77
C ASP A 115 18.08 0.19 -3.34
N THR A 116 16.95 -0.03 -4.00
CA THR A 116 16.09 1.04 -4.52
C THR A 116 15.64 1.97 -3.38
N ARG A 117 15.21 1.40 -2.24
CA ARG A 117 14.79 2.19 -1.08
C ARG A 117 15.95 3.01 -0.51
N ALA A 118 17.12 2.41 -0.35
CA ALA A 118 18.31 3.10 0.15
C ALA A 118 18.70 4.28 -0.76
N ARG A 119 18.67 4.08 -2.08
CA ARG A 119 18.92 5.13 -3.07
C ARG A 119 17.88 6.26 -2.96
N LEU A 120 16.59 5.93 -2.89
CA LEU A 120 15.52 6.92 -2.76
C LEU A 120 15.61 7.69 -1.44
N ASP A 121 15.97 7.03 -0.34
CA ASP A 121 16.13 7.68 0.96
C ASP A 121 17.35 8.63 0.97
N LYS A 122 18.43 8.31 0.24
CA LYS A 122 19.56 9.24 0.00
C LYS A 122 19.11 10.47 -0.79
N ILE A 123 18.33 10.29 -1.86
CA ILE A 123 17.77 11.40 -2.66
C ILE A 123 16.87 12.28 -1.80
N ARG A 124 15.94 11.69 -1.03
CA ARG A 124 15.03 12.41 -0.14
C ARG A 124 15.78 13.21 0.93
N ARG A 125 16.82 12.63 1.55
CA ARG A 125 17.67 13.33 2.52
C ARG A 125 18.37 14.54 1.90
N ARG A 126 18.97 14.39 0.71
CA ARG A 126 19.60 15.50 -0.03
C ARG A 126 18.60 16.61 -0.36
N ALA A 127 17.41 16.25 -0.86
CA ALA A 127 16.35 17.21 -1.16
C ALA A 127 15.86 17.95 0.09
N ALA A 128 15.69 17.24 1.21
CA ALA A 128 15.32 17.84 2.49
C ALA A 128 16.39 18.82 2.99
N ALA A 129 17.68 18.45 2.95
CA ALA A 129 18.79 19.33 3.31
C ALA A 129 18.81 20.61 2.46
N ARG A 130 18.63 20.49 1.13
CA ARG A 130 18.53 21.66 0.23
C ARG A 130 17.36 22.58 0.60
N ARG A 131 16.19 22.02 0.96
CA ARG A 131 15.02 22.80 1.39
C ARG A 131 15.28 23.56 2.70
N VAL A 132 16.01 22.96 3.65
CA VAL A 132 16.39 23.63 4.90
C VAL A 132 17.33 24.80 4.62
N LEU A 133 18.36 24.60 3.78
CA LEU A 133 19.28 25.68 3.39
C LEU A 133 18.56 26.85 2.71
N LEU A 134 17.60 26.57 1.81
CA LEU A 134 16.81 27.61 1.14
C LEU A 134 15.92 28.39 2.12
N ARG A 135 15.40 27.75 3.18
CA ARG A 135 14.61 28.42 4.22
C ARG A 135 15.43 29.35 5.11
N HIS A 136 16.71 29.04 5.32
CA HIS A 136 17.63 29.87 6.10
C HIS A 136 18.31 31.00 5.31
N ARG A 137 18.02 31.13 4.00
CA ARG A 137 18.54 32.27 3.22
C ARG A 137 17.72 33.54 3.49
N PRO A 138 18.35 34.68 3.88
CA PRO A 138 17.67 35.96 3.97
C PRO A 138 17.13 36.38 2.59
N ARG A 139 15.91 36.94 2.57
CA ARG A 139 15.09 37.25 1.37
C ARG A 139 15.79 38.06 0.27
N MET A 140 16.88 38.76 0.59
CA MET A 140 17.61 39.65 -0.31
C MET A 140 18.61 38.95 -1.25
N MET A 141 18.82 37.64 -1.12
CA MET A 141 19.70 36.84 -1.99
C MET A 141 18.88 35.77 -2.74
N GLN A 142 17.82 36.18 -3.45
CA GLN A 142 17.18 35.32 -4.44
C GLN A 142 17.84 35.59 -5.80
N PRO A 143 18.68 34.70 -6.33
CA PRO A 143 19.21 34.86 -7.67
C PRO A 143 18.08 34.63 -8.67
N LEU A 144 17.96 35.53 -9.65
CA LEU A 144 17.06 35.44 -10.79
C LEU A 144 17.57 34.31 -11.72
N MET A 145 17.42 33.05 -11.30
CA MET A 145 17.85 31.87 -12.06
C MET A 145 16.63 31.25 -12.73
N ARG A 146 16.41 31.72 -13.96
CA ARG A 146 15.48 31.17 -14.94
C ARG A 146 16.16 29.99 -15.64
N GLU A 147 15.48 28.85 -15.59
CA GLU A 147 15.53 27.70 -16.52
C GLU A 147 16.90 27.06 -16.83
N SER A 148 17.10 25.86 -16.27
CA SER A 148 17.87 24.78 -16.91
C SER A 148 17.34 23.46 -16.36
N ASP A 149 16.29 23.00 -17.02
CA ASP A 149 15.81 21.62 -16.96
C ASP A 149 16.77 20.80 -17.83
N SER A 150 17.78 20.11 -17.25
CA SER A 150 18.54 19.10 -18.00
C SER A 150 19.45 18.23 -17.14
N SER A 151 19.22 16.93 -17.29
CA SER A 151 20.06 15.77 -17.00
C SER A 151 20.25 15.39 -15.53
N ASP A 152 19.52 14.34 -15.16
CA ASP A 152 19.93 13.37 -14.14
C ASP A 152 21.38 12.93 -14.43
N THR A 153 22.33 13.58 -13.76
CA THR A 153 23.71 13.13 -13.74
C THR A 153 23.74 11.77 -13.04
N TYR A 154 24.01 10.71 -13.80
CA TYR A 154 24.58 9.48 -13.29
C TYR A 154 25.83 9.88 -12.50
N SER A 155 25.71 10.04 -11.18
CA SER A 155 26.87 10.16 -10.30
C SER A 155 27.52 8.79 -10.30
N SER A 156 28.64 8.68 -11.00
CA SER A 156 29.58 7.58 -10.88
C SER A 156 29.79 7.28 -9.40
N GLU A 157 29.44 6.06 -9.00
CA GLU A 157 29.72 5.55 -7.68
C GLU A 157 31.23 5.31 -7.62
N GLU A 158 31.97 6.22 -6.99
CA GLU A 158 33.29 5.89 -6.47
C GLU A 158 33.05 5.03 -5.23
N ASP A 159 33.07 3.72 -5.43
CA ASP A 159 33.18 2.69 -4.40
C ASP A 159 34.51 2.91 -3.66
N ASN A 160 34.46 3.59 -2.51
CA ASN A 160 35.51 3.47 -1.52
C ASN A 160 35.21 2.21 -0.69
N ASP A 161 35.80 1.09 -1.11
CA ASP A 161 35.99 -0.10 -0.27
C ASP A 161 36.86 0.29 0.93
N ASP A 162 36.23 0.60 2.06
CA ASP A 162 36.90 0.67 3.36
C ASP A 162 37.15 -0.76 3.86
N SER A 163 38.19 -1.37 3.30
CA SER A 163 38.78 -2.62 3.78
C SER A 163 39.76 -2.31 4.92
N SER A 164 39.23 -2.08 6.12
CA SER A 164 40.06 -2.11 7.33
C SER A 164 40.33 -3.57 7.72
N SER A 165 41.61 -3.91 7.66
CA SER A 165 42.22 -5.20 7.91
C SER A 165 42.24 -5.46 9.42
N ASP A 166 41.66 -6.58 9.85
CA ASP A 166 41.82 -7.09 11.22
C ASP A 166 43.13 -7.88 11.29
N SER A 167 44.20 -7.19 11.67
CA SER A 167 45.51 -7.81 11.94
C SER A 167 45.42 -8.56 13.26
N SER A 168 45.28 -9.88 13.21
CA SER A 168 45.56 -10.74 14.35
C SER A 168 47.06 -11.02 14.40
N ASP A 169 47.76 -10.41 15.35
CA ASP A 169 49.15 -10.68 15.66
C ASP A 169 49.27 -12.08 16.31
N ASP A 170 49.93 -13.01 15.61
CA ASP A 170 50.41 -14.29 16.13
C ASP A 170 51.67 -14.05 16.97
N ASP A 171 51.53 -13.89 18.29
CA ASP A 171 52.66 -14.03 19.21
C ASP A 171 52.89 -15.51 19.54
N MET A 172 53.93 -16.06 18.90
CA MET A 172 54.65 -17.25 19.34
C MET A 172 55.33 -16.96 20.68
N ASP A 173 55.08 -17.80 21.69
CA ASP A 173 56.05 -18.03 22.76
C ASP A 173 56.34 -19.53 22.90
N ALA A 174 57.63 -19.81 23.04
CA ALA A 174 58.29 -21.10 22.96
C ALA A 174 58.26 -21.91 24.28
#